data_AF-A0A0N0A0Y8-F1
#
_entry.id   AF-A0A0N0A0Y8-F1
#
_cell.length_a   1.000
_cell.length_b   1.000
_cell.length_c   1.000
_cell.angle_alpha   90.00
_cell.angle_beta   90.00
_cell.angle_gamma   90.00
#
_symmetry.space_group_name_H-M   'P 1'
#
loop_
_entity.id
_entity.type
_entity.pdbx_description
1 polymer ?
#
loop_
_entity_poly.entity_id
_entity_poly.type
_entity_poly.pdbx_seq_one_letter_code
_entity_poly.pdbx_strand_id
1 'polypeptide(L)'
;MRDFDEPARATGPGVVVDGPAGAPTILVIDPAGEALHDGIPATWRTLTDTLRIVWLRVPAAPGWQSTVDKVLTAHRDDTAPARLDVVCSGPIAADVVDLVRGHEHLVNSVLLVDPETEVSAPFARVIARSDDTSDDRIPAPLPLGHPDVVNAVAEQVR
;
A
#
# COMPACT_ATOMS: atom_id res chain seq x y z
N MET A 1 4.06 -9.64 -35.24
CA MET A 1 4.79 -9.86 -33.97
C MET A 1 4.42 -8.69 -33.09
N ARG A 2 3.59 -8.89 -32.05
CA ARG A 2 3.23 -7.82 -31.12
C ARG A 2 4.40 -7.67 -30.16
N ASP A 3 4.93 -6.45 -30.01
CA ASP A 3 5.87 -6.13 -28.95
C ASP A 3 5.16 -6.33 -27.61
N PHE A 4 5.65 -7.27 -26.81
CA PHE A 4 5.16 -7.57 -25.45
C PHE A 4 5.91 -6.77 -24.37
N ASP A 5 6.65 -5.73 -24.78
CA ASP A 5 7.64 -5.04 -23.93
C ASP A 5 7.13 -3.76 -23.26
N GLU A 6 5.84 -3.41 -23.37
CA GLU A 6 5.26 -2.53 -22.37
C GLU A 6 4.95 -3.39 -21.13
N PRO A 7 5.61 -3.16 -19.98
CA PRO A 7 5.30 -3.94 -18.79
C PRO A 7 3.84 -3.63 -18.43
N ALA A 8 2.94 -4.59 -18.64
CA ALA A 8 1.49 -4.43 -18.48
C ALA A 8 1.06 -3.82 -17.13
N ARG A 9 1.95 -3.86 -16.13
CA ARG A 9 1.82 -3.28 -14.78
C ARG A 9 1.96 -1.75 -14.73
N ALA A 10 2.62 -1.14 -15.72
CA ALA A 10 2.75 0.32 -15.86
C ALA A 10 1.55 0.94 -16.61
N THR A 11 0.68 0.11 -17.20
CA THR A 11 -0.49 0.55 -17.95
C THR A 11 -1.69 0.79 -17.02
N GLY A 12 -2.50 1.81 -17.32
CA GLY A 12 -3.70 2.19 -16.55
C GLY A 12 -3.43 3.26 -15.46
N PRO A 13 -4.42 3.57 -14.59
CA PRO A 13 -4.30 4.63 -13.59
C PRO A 13 -3.27 4.29 -12.51
N GLY A 14 -2.36 5.23 -12.23
CA GLY A 14 -1.36 5.07 -11.17
C GLY A 14 -1.96 5.05 -9.76
N VAL A 15 -3.17 5.60 -9.59
CA VAL A 15 -3.93 5.63 -8.33
C VAL A 15 -5.37 5.21 -8.56
N VAL A 16 -5.86 4.31 -7.73
CA VAL A 16 -7.26 3.87 -7.68
C VAL A 16 -7.80 4.10 -6.28
N VAL A 17 -9.07 4.48 -6.17
CA VAL A 17 -9.72 4.70 -4.87
C VAL A 17 -11.02 3.93 -4.80
N ASP A 18 -11.26 3.23 -3.71
CA ASP A 18 -12.49 2.48 -3.44
C ASP A 18 -12.95 2.67 -1.99
N GLY A 19 -14.25 2.46 -1.72
CA GLY A 19 -14.87 2.66 -0.41
C GLY A 19 -15.45 4.06 -0.16
N PRO A 20 -16.23 4.24 0.93
CA PRO A 20 -16.98 5.45 1.22
C PRO A 20 -16.08 6.67 1.46
N ALA A 21 -16.56 7.84 1.03
CA ALA A 21 -15.91 9.10 1.40
C ALA A 21 -16.09 9.38 2.90
N GLY A 22 -15.06 9.92 3.55
CA GLY A 22 -15.07 10.22 4.99
C GLY A 22 -14.85 9.02 5.93
N ALA A 23 -14.72 7.80 5.39
CA ALA A 23 -14.29 6.65 6.17
C ALA A 23 -12.79 6.68 6.49
N PRO A 24 -12.34 5.94 7.53
CA PRO A 24 -10.92 5.74 7.79
C PRO A 24 -10.20 5.29 6.52
N THR A 25 -9.07 5.94 6.22
CA THR A 25 -8.37 5.78 4.95
C THR A 25 -7.11 4.96 5.12
N ILE A 26 -6.91 4.00 4.21
CA ILE A 26 -5.66 3.26 4.05
C ILE A 26 -5.03 3.66 2.71
N LEU A 27 -3.77 4.09 2.75
CA LEU A 27 -2.94 4.29 1.58
C LEU A 27 -2.08 3.04 1.35
N VAL A 28 -2.38 2.29 0.29
CA VAL A 28 -1.57 1.14 -0.14
C VAL A 28 -0.61 1.59 -1.23
N ILE A 29 0.70 1.42 -1.00
CA ILE A 29 1.78 1.72 -1.95
C ILE A 29 2.29 0.37 -2.46
N ASP A 30 1.86 0.04 -3.68
CA ASP A 30 2.04 -1.26 -4.32
C ASP A 30 3.24 -1.24 -5.29
N PRO A 31 4.40 -1.81 -4.91
CA PRO A 31 5.58 -1.91 -5.78
C PRO A 31 5.39 -2.92 -6.92
N ALA A 32 4.53 -3.92 -6.74
CA ALA A 32 4.32 -4.99 -7.70
C ALA A 32 3.32 -4.61 -8.80
N GLY A 33 2.46 -3.62 -8.56
CA GLY A 33 1.42 -3.17 -9.50
C GLY A 33 0.32 -4.21 -9.73
N GLU A 34 -0.12 -4.88 -8.67
CA GLU A 34 -1.08 -6.01 -8.69
C GLU A 34 -2.47 -5.63 -9.20
N ALA A 35 -2.91 -4.39 -8.96
CA ALA A 35 -4.21 -3.91 -9.42
C ALA A 35 -4.20 -3.67 -10.94
N LEU A 36 -4.46 -4.69 -11.74
CA LEU A 36 -4.29 -4.61 -13.21
C LEU A 36 -5.46 -3.97 -14.00
N HIS A 37 -6.60 -3.61 -13.38
CA HIS A 37 -7.80 -3.18 -14.13
C HIS A 37 -8.69 -2.16 -13.39
N ASP A 38 -8.27 -0.89 -13.34
CA ASP A 38 -9.03 0.28 -12.79
C ASP A 38 -9.64 0.12 -11.38
N GLY A 39 -9.27 -0.93 -10.65
CA GLY A 39 -9.89 -1.36 -9.40
C GLY A 39 -8.87 -2.00 -8.47
N ILE A 40 -9.15 -1.98 -7.17
CA ILE A 40 -8.34 -2.66 -6.16
C ILE A 40 -8.47 -4.19 -6.27
N PRO A 41 -7.48 -4.97 -5.77
CA PRO A 41 -7.59 -6.43 -5.75
C PRO A 41 -8.85 -6.90 -5.03
N ALA A 42 -9.46 -7.98 -5.52
CA ALA A 42 -10.75 -8.46 -5.01
C ALA A 42 -10.73 -8.79 -3.52
N THR A 43 -9.59 -9.23 -2.99
CA THR A 43 -9.39 -9.55 -1.57
C THR A 43 -9.55 -8.33 -0.66
N TRP A 44 -9.24 -7.12 -1.14
CA TRP A 44 -9.39 -5.89 -0.37
C TRP A 44 -10.81 -5.32 -0.40
N ARG A 45 -11.64 -5.71 -1.37
CA ARG A 45 -13.04 -5.24 -1.49
C ARG A 45 -13.92 -5.66 -0.32
N THR A 46 -13.48 -6.64 0.47
CA THR A 46 -14.17 -7.04 1.70
C THR A 46 -14.06 -5.98 2.80
N LEU A 47 -13.10 -5.06 2.70
CA LEU A 47 -12.86 -3.98 3.66
C LEU A 47 -13.53 -2.66 3.26
N THR A 48 -14.00 -2.53 2.01
CA THR A 48 -14.48 -1.24 1.47
C THR A 48 -15.86 -0.82 1.98
N ASP A 49 -16.55 -1.66 2.76
CA ASP A 49 -17.81 -1.27 3.40
C ASP A 49 -17.56 -0.28 4.56
N THR A 50 -16.38 -0.34 5.18
CA THR A 50 -16.01 0.47 6.35
C THR A 50 -14.76 1.30 6.16
N LEU A 51 -13.90 0.96 5.20
CA LEU A 51 -12.63 1.63 4.95
C LEU A 51 -12.61 2.24 3.55
N ARG A 52 -11.91 3.37 3.44
CA ARG A 52 -11.53 3.95 2.15
C ARG A 52 -10.13 3.48 1.81
N ILE A 53 -9.96 2.89 0.63
CA ILE A 53 -8.66 2.38 0.17
C ILE A 53 -8.18 3.25 -0.98
N VAL A 54 -7.00 3.84 -0.81
CA VAL A 54 -6.25 4.53 -1.87
C VAL A 54 -5.11 3.61 -2.29
N TRP A 55 -5.20 3.05 -3.49
CA TRP A 55 -4.23 2.11 -4.03
C TRP A 55 -3.32 2.79 -5.05
N LEU A 56 -2.05 2.96 -4.71
CA LEU A 56 -1.03 3.57 -5.54
C LEU A 56 -0.13 2.50 -6.14
N ARG A 57 -0.15 2.34 -7.47
CA ARG A 57 0.70 1.40 -8.21
C ARG A 57 1.99 2.09 -8.61
N VAL A 58 3.11 1.75 -7.96
CA VAL A 58 4.42 2.37 -8.24
C VAL A 58 4.84 2.22 -9.70
N PRO A 59 4.71 1.04 -10.35
CA PRO A 59 5.09 0.90 -11.76
C PRO A 59 4.30 1.81 -12.71
N ALA A 60 3.06 2.17 -12.37
CA ALA A 60 2.19 3.05 -13.16
C ALA A 60 2.21 4.52 -12.67
N ALA A 61 3.04 4.85 -11.68
CA ALA A 61 3.16 6.17 -11.09
C ALA A 61 4.65 6.60 -11.01
N PRO A 62 5.29 6.94 -12.15
CA PRO A 62 6.65 7.48 -12.12
C PRO A 62 6.69 8.75 -11.26
N GLY A 63 7.61 8.80 -10.28
CA GLY A 63 7.62 9.86 -9.25
C GLY A 63 6.58 9.64 -8.14
N TRP A 64 6.27 8.37 -7.83
CA TRP A 64 5.30 7.94 -6.82
C TRP A 64 5.44 8.69 -5.49
N GLN A 65 6.65 9.08 -5.06
CA GLN A 65 6.87 9.86 -3.84
C GLN A 65 6.10 11.19 -3.85
N SER A 66 6.11 11.92 -4.96
CA SER A 66 5.34 13.17 -5.09
C SER A 66 3.83 12.91 -5.07
N THR A 67 3.39 11.74 -5.53
CA THR A 67 1.98 11.37 -5.46
C THR A 67 1.57 11.05 -4.03
N VAL A 68 2.40 10.32 -3.29
CA VAL A 68 2.18 10.04 -1.86
C VAL A 68 2.16 11.34 -1.04
N ASP A 69 3.10 12.24 -1.27
CA ASP A 69 3.13 13.57 -0.64
C ASP A 69 1.83 14.36 -0.88
N LYS A 70 1.33 14.36 -2.12
CA LYS A 70 0.04 14.99 -2.47
C LYS A 70 -1.14 14.33 -1.78
N VAL A 71 -1.19 13.00 -1.70
CA VAL A 71 -2.26 12.27 -1.01
C VAL A 71 -2.25 12.60 0.47
N LEU A 72 -1.08 12.54 1.13
CA LEU A 72 -0.94 12.89 2.54
C LEU A 72 -1.36 14.34 2.80
N THR A 73 -0.92 15.28 1.96
CA THR A 73 -1.27 16.71 2.09
C THR A 73 -2.75 16.97 1.83
N ALA A 74 -3.35 16.34 0.83
CA ALA A 74 -4.79 16.49 0.56
C ALA A 74 -5.64 15.92 1.70
N HIS A 75 -5.21 14.81 2.30
CA HIS A 75 -5.88 14.20 3.46
C HIS A 75 -5.90 15.11 4.68
N ARG A 76 -4.84 15.90 4.90
CA ARG A 76 -4.78 16.92 5.96
C ARG A 76 -5.87 17.99 5.80
N ASP A 77 -6.19 18.36 4.57
CA ASP A 77 -7.14 19.44 4.27
C ASP A 77 -8.61 18.96 4.28
N ASP A 78 -8.84 17.65 4.48
CA ASP A 78 -10.18 17.11 4.71
C ASP A 78 -10.68 17.51 6.11
N THR A 79 -11.97 17.83 6.21
CA THR A 79 -12.62 18.26 7.45
C THR A 79 -12.67 17.19 8.54
N ALA A 80 -12.33 15.94 8.21
CA ALA A 80 -12.22 14.84 9.15
C ALA A 80 -10.76 14.72 9.67
N PRO A 81 -10.52 14.80 11.00
CA PRO A 81 -9.17 14.77 11.60
C PRO A 81 -8.52 13.37 11.57
N ALA A 82 -8.99 12.45 10.73
CA ALA A 82 -8.52 11.08 10.73
C ALA A 82 -7.08 11.04 10.20
N ARG A 83 -6.15 10.48 10.96
CA ARG A 83 -4.88 10.04 10.39
C ARG A 83 -5.12 8.80 9.52
N LEU A 84 -4.23 8.53 8.57
CA LEU A 84 -4.33 7.36 7.70
C LEU A 84 -3.33 6.27 8.09
N ASP A 85 -3.62 5.03 7.73
CA ASP A 85 -2.65 3.94 7.77
C ASP A 85 -2.00 3.77 6.39
N VAL A 86 -0.69 3.54 6.35
CA VAL A 86 0.06 3.29 5.11
C VAL A 86 0.45 1.82 5.05
N VAL A 87 0.32 1.18 3.89
CA VAL A 87 0.75 -0.21 3.67
C VAL A 87 1.72 -0.25 2.50
N CYS A 88 2.85 -0.93 2.64
CA CYS A 88 3.77 -1.20 1.53
C CYS A 88 4.50 -2.53 1.72
N SER A 89 5.20 -2.97 0.68
CA SER A 89 5.97 -4.20 0.72
C SER A 89 7.36 -4.09 0.09
N GLY A 90 8.22 -5.06 0.42
CA GLY A 90 9.43 -5.35 -0.35
C GLY A 90 10.44 -4.19 -0.46
N PRO A 91 10.93 -3.88 -1.67
CA PRO A 91 12.12 -3.04 -1.88
C PRO A 91 11.92 -1.58 -1.50
N ILE A 92 10.68 -1.08 -1.52
CA ILE A 92 10.38 0.35 -1.28
C ILE A 92 10.07 0.65 0.19
N ALA A 93 10.08 -0.36 1.07
CA ALA A 93 9.67 -0.20 2.47
C ALA A 93 10.47 0.90 3.19
N ALA A 94 11.79 0.94 3.01
CA ALA A 94 12.65 1.95 3.60
C ALA A 94 12.32 3.36 3.06
N ASP A 95 12.20 3.51 1.75
CA ASP A 95 11.84 4.79 1.10
C ASP A 95 10.48 5.32 1.57
N VAL A 96 9.50 4.43 1.75
CA VAL A 96 8.18 4.79 2.28
C VAL A 96 8.27 5.30 3.71
N VAL A 97 9.05 4.64 4.57
CA VAL A 97 9.22 5.09 5.96
C VAL A 97 9.93 6.44 6.03
N ASP A 98 10.97 6.64 5.22
CA ASP A 98 11.70 7.90 5.16
C ASP A 98 10.81 9.05 4.65
N LEU A 99 9.97 8.78 3.65
CA LEU A 99 8.96 9.73 3.19
C LEU A 99 7.96 10.05 4.31
N VAL A 100 7.37 9.03 4.94
CA VAL A 100 6.35 9.20 6.00
C VAL A 100 6.91 9.92 7.23
N ARG A 101 8.22 9.86 7.49
CA ARG A 101 8.84 10.61 8.59
C ARG A 101 8.59 12.11 8.51
N GLY A 102 8.51 12.70 7.31
CA GLY A 102 8.13 14.11 7.10
C GLY A 102 6.65 14.41 7.39
N HIS A 103 5.82 13.37 7.46
CA HIS A 103 4.36 13.43 7.58
C HIS A 103 3.83 12.60 8.76
N GLU A 104 4.66 12.27 9.76
CA GLU A 104 4.29 11.32 10.82
C GLU A 104 3.03 11.74 11.61
N HIS A 105 2.76 13.04 11.67
CA HIS A 105 1.59 13.61 12.33
C HIS A 105 0.26 13.33 11.60
N LEU A 106 0.32 12.91 10.33
CA LEU A 106 -0.81 12.55 9.47
C LEU A 106 -1.06 11.04 9.40
N VAL A 107 -0.16 10.24 9.96
CA VAL A 107 -0.17 8.77 9.84
C VAL A 107 -0.38 8.12 11.20
N ASN A 108 -1.25 7.12 11.27
CA ASN A 108 -1.43 6.26 12.44
C ASN A 108 -0.29 5.23 12.51
N SER A 109 -0.05 4.55 11.39
CA SER A 109 1.01 3.57 11.25
C SER A 109 1.44 3.34 9.81
N VAL A 110 2.63 2.77 9.65
CA VAL A 110 3.12 2.17 8.41
C VAL A 110 3.23 0.67 8.62
N LEU A 111 2.43 -0.09 7.87
CA LEU A 111 2.36 -1.55 7.88
C LEU A 111 3.26 -2.11 6.79
N LEU A 112 4.28 -2.86 7.18
CA LEU A 112 5.28 -3.40 6.29
C LEU A 112 5.04 -4.89 6.06
N VAL A 113 5.03 -5.29 4.80
CA VAL A 113 4.99 -6.70 4.36
C VAL A 113 6.33 -7.04 3.73
N ASP A 114 7.06 -8.00 4.30
CA ASP A 114 8.35 -8.43 3.75
C ASP A 114 9.31 -7.27 3.39
N PRO A 115 9.62 -6.35 4.32
CA PRO A 115 10.56 -5.29 4.01
C PRO A 115 11.95 -5.90 3.74
N GLU A 116 12.56 -5.55 2.60
CA GLU A 116 13.88 -6.07 2.21
C GLU A 116 15.00 -5.59 3.15
N THR A 117 14.83 -4.38 3.71
CA THR A 117 15.75 -3.79 4.67
C THR A 117 15.07 -3.69 6.02
N GLU A 118 15.81 -3.91 7.10
CA GLU A 118 15.30 -3.61 8.44
C GLU A 118 15.04 -2.11 8.59
N VAL A 119 13.81 -1.78 8.98
CA VAL A 119 13.40 -0.40 9.21
C VAL A 119 13.02 -0.22 10.68
N SER A 120 13.53 0.84 11.31
CA SER A 120 13.20 1.20 12.68
C SER A 120 12.61 2.60 12.75
N ALA A 121 11.31 2.67 12.99
CA ALA A 121 10.58 3.91 13.25
C ALA A 121 9.42 3.63 14.21
N PRO A 122 9.07 4.56 15.12
CA PRO A 122 8.03 4.33 16.13
C PRO A 122 6.63 4.14 15.54
N PHE A 123 6.42 4.61 14.30
CA PHE A 123 5.17 4.48 13.56
C PHE A 123 5.17 3.29 12.58
N ALA A 124 6.28 2.56 12.42
CA ALA A 124 6.39 1.45 11.47
C ALA A 124 6.33 0.10 12.18
N ARG A 125 5.62 -0.86 11.59
CA ARG A 125 5.50 -2.23 12.09
C ARG A 125 5.47 -3.23 10.96
N VAL A 126 6.21 -4.33 11.11
CA VAL A 126 6.14 -5.46 10.18
C VAL A 126 4.95 -6.32 10.56
N ILE A 127 4.02 -6.51 9.63
CA ILE A 127 2.77 -7.24 9.85
C ILE A 127 2.75 -8.62 9.19
N ALA A 128 3.63 -8.86 8.24
CA ALA A 128 3.82 -10.14 7.58
C ALA A 128 5.27 -10.29 7.14
N ARG A 129 5.81 -11.50 7.33
CA ARG A 129 7.06 -11.96 6.71
C ARG A 129 6.81 -13.33 6.09
N SER A 130 7.28 -13.52 4.87
CA SER A 130 7.44 -14.81 4.22
C SER A 130 8.47 -15.60 5.02
N ASP A 131 8.07 -16.73 5.61
CA ASP A 131 9.03 -17.64 6.24
C ASP A 131 9.74 -18.44 5.13
N ASP A 132 11.07 -18.40 5.10
CA ASP A 132 11.94 -19.09 4.10
C ASP A 132 11.91 -20.64 4.24
N THR A 133 10.88 -21.17 4.90
CA THR A 133 10.68 -22.61 5.08
C THR A 133 10.01 -23.19 3.84
N SER A 134 10.58 -24.30 3.36
CA SER A 134 10.42 -24.93 2.05
C SER A 134 9.01 -25.36 1.60
N ASP A 135 7.94 -24.93 2.27
CA ASP A 135 6.55 -25.23 1.90
C ASP A 135 5.80 -24.02 1.29
N ASP A 136 6.33 -22.80 1.45
CA ASP A 136 5.76 -21.60 0.82
C ASP A 136 6.20 -21.47 -0.64
N ARG A 137 5.24 -21.59 -1.57
CA ARG A 137 5.49 -21.50 -3.03
C ARG A 137 5.50 -20.07 -3.56
N ILE A 138 5.32 -19.08 -2.69
CA ILE A 138 5.24 -17.67 -3.06
C ILE A 138 6.54 -17.00 -2.63
N PRO A 139 7.36 -16.50 -3.56
CA PRO A 139 8.57 -15.79 -3.20
C PRO A 139 8.24 -14.48 -2.50
N ALA A 140 9.06 -14.09 -1.53
CA ALA A 140 9.00 -12.77 -0.91
C ALA A 140 9.20 -11.65 -1.97
N PRO A 141 8.53 -10.50 -1.82
CA PRO A 141 7.51 -10.22 -0.81
C PRO A 141 6.17 -10.91 -1.12
N LEU A 142 5.40 -11.26 -0.07
CA LEU A 142 4.02 -11.68 -0.25
C LEU A 142 3.24 -10.61 -1.04
N PRO A 143 2.43 -11.01 -2.04
CA PRO A 143 1.57 -10.09 -2.76
C PRO A 143 0.67 -9.32 -1.78
N LEU A 144 0.50 -8.01 -1.98
CA LEU A 144 -0.37 -7.20 -1.15
C LEU A 144 -1.84 -7.63 -1.24
N GLY A 145 -2.23 -8.28 -2.35
CA GLY A 145 -3.53 -8.92 -2.51
C GLY A 145 -3.65 -10.29 -1.83
N HIS A 146 -2.59 -10.85 -1.21
CA HIS A 146 -2.62 -12.14 -0.54
C HIS A 146 -3.58 -12.11 0.67
N PRO A 147 -4.45 -13.12 0.89
CA PRO A 147 -5.41 -13.12 2.00
C PRO A 147 -4.78 -12.87 3.36
N ASP A 148 -3.61 -13.47 3.64
CA ASP A 148 -2.93 -13.28 4.93
C ASP A 148 -2.45 -11.85 5.14
N VAL A 149 -2.01 -11.17 4.07
CA VAL A 149 -1.66 -9.74 4.12
C VAL A 149 -2.89 -8.90 4.42
N VAL A 150 -4.02 -9.16 3.73
CA VAL A 150 -5.27 -8.41 3.95
C VAL A 150 -5.81 -8.61 5.37
N ASN A 151 -5.77 -9.84 5.87
CA ASN A 151 -6.19 -10.15 7.25
C ASN A 151 -5.29 -9.45 8.27
N ALA A 152 -3.96 -9.51 8.08
CA ALA A 152 -3.02 -8.81 8.95
C ALA A 152 -3.22 -7.29 8.93
N VAL A 153 -3.53 -6.68 7.78
CA VAL A 153 -3.91 -5.26 7.70
C VAL A 153 -5.18 -5.00 8.49
N ALA A 154 -6.24 -5.79 8.27
CA ALA A 154 -7.54 -5.63 8.92
C ALA A 154 -7.46 -5.69 10.46
N GLU A 155 -6.55 -6.47 11.02
CA GLU A 155 -6.32 -6.56 12.47
C GLU A 155 -5.63 -5.31 13.06
N GLN A 156 -4.91 -4.55 12.23
CA GLN A 156 -4.11 -3.41 12.66
C GLN A 156 -4.81 -2.06 12.50
N VAL A 157 -5.75 -1.98 11.56
CA VAL A 157 -6.53 -0.78 11.23
C VAL A 157 -7.85 -0.79 12.02
N ARG A 158 -8.29 0.38 12.49
CA ARG A 158 -9.48 0.54 13.34
C ARG A 158 -10.41 1.62 12.83
#